data_AF-A0A950FCY2-F1
#
_entry.id   AF-A0A950FCY2-F1
#
_cell.length_a   1.000
_cell.length_b   1.000
_cell.length_c   1.000
_cell.angle_alpha   90.00
_cell.angle_beta   90.00
_cell.angle_gamma   90.00
#
_symmetry.space_group_name_H-M   'P 1'
#
loop_
_entity.id
_entity.type
_entity.pdbx_description
1 polymer ?
#
loop_
_entity_poly.entity_id
_entity_poly.type
_entity_poly.pdbx_seq_one_letter_code
_entity_poly.pdbx_strand_id
1 'polypeptide(L)'
;MTDSKSQKTSLTVSATSIEPFAKQVPLSVELIGLKQQGYARALLGDEIRVAPGKYFVQLTLPNGRRVTADEPISVIEGQTHYFDFPLSLTTERGAETTEPQADQSVTLEAAPGQDQEKAARRFAAGLPTNEYAVDVQGTKLLWRGDWAQMWFDASQSGTESQSWISELTERLVREAEVWSNDGTVVIQREPARTTALLLLKENELSAFIIPFDERFGVQLTTSVSWRRVPQGETDSRPSLDYDLGSAKTNAFLGFIRRGERAMAEQLSLQSLSEQAHELAFGKSESPIGATLGLYVLLRINEVDRVEPWTQNLYNRFSWLPDALAIRVEYLARSGDHKSAVDLLRIANLCGGPWFRSGMNYLLDRLALYVDLEEDERADIGITPEVIDTLSRQRRNLRLICRYLDPAETVCTFRNLPFRGVAPTTISKH
;
A
#
# COMPACT_ATOMS: atom_id res chain seq x y z
N MET A 1 4.29 37.41 -35.64
CA MET A 1 4.35 36.58 -34.41
C MET A 1 3.48 35.37 -34.67
N THR A 2 4.11 34.29 -35.12
CA THR A 2 3.44 33.01 -35.39
C THR A 2 3.34 32.23 -34.08
N ASP A 3 2.10 31.94 -33.66
CA ASP A 3 1.79 30.99 -32.59
C ASP A 3 2.35 29.61 -32.96
N SER A 4 3.52 29.27 -32.40
CA SER A 4 4.02 27.89 -32.40
C SER A 4 3.22 27.10 -31.38
N LYS A 5 2.14 26.46 -31.83
CA LYS A 5 1.54 25.35 -31.07
C LYS A 5 2.62 24.28 -30.91
N SER A 6 3.18 24.11 -29.70
CA SER A 6 4.10 23.01 -29.43
C SER A 6 3.37 21.70 -29.74
N GLN A 7 3.98 20.88 -30.60
CA GLN A 7 3.43 19.58 -30.93
C GLN A 7 3.66 18.68 -29.71
N LYS A 8 2.58 18.23 -29.07
CA LYS A 8 2.69 17.30 -27.95
C LYS A 8 3.18 15.95 -28.47
N THR A 9 4.34 15.51 -28.00
CA THR A 9 4.89 14.16 -28.22
C THR A 9 4.02 13.11 -27.55
N SER A 10 3.95 11.93 -28.16
CA SER A 10 3.26 10.78 -27.59
C SER A 10 4.12 9.52 -27.65
N LEU A 11 4.20 8.85 -26.50
CA LEU A 11 4.95 7.62 -26.29
C LEU A 11 3.93 6.48 -26.17
N THR A 12 3.94 5.52 -27.08
CA THR A 12 3.07 4.34 -26.96
C THR A 12 3.89 3.19 -26.40
N VAL A 13 3.66 2.84 -25.14
CA VAL A 13 4.35 1.69 -24.54
C VAL A 13 3.54 0.42 -24.84
N SER A 14 3.91 -0.27 -25.92
CA SER A 14 3.44 -1.62 -26.19
C SER A 14 4.47 -2.63 -25.70
N ALA A 15 4.06 -3.66 -24.96
CA ALA A 15 4.91 -4.84 -24.75
C ALA A 15 4.40 -5.99 -25.62
N THR A 16 5.32 -6.60 -26.36
CA THR A 16 5.05 -7.80 -27.14
C THR A 16 5.40 -9.01 -26.27
N SER A 17 4.40 -9.68 -25.69
CA SER A 17 4.65 -10.99 -25.06
C SER A 17 4.90 -12.03 -26.15
N ILE A 18 5.91 -12.88 -25.94
CA ILE A 18 6.24 -14.00 -26.82
C ILE A 18 5.19 -15.14 -26.67
N GLU A 19 4.27 -15.03 -25.69
CA GLU A 19 3.16 -15.96 -25.47
C GLU A 19 1.79 -15.24 -25.34
N PRO A 20 0.65 -15.89 -25.68
CA PRO A 20 -0.69 -15.28 -25.73
C PRO A 20 -1.25 -14.71 -24.41
N PHE A 21 -0.50 -14.76 -23.30
CA PHE A 21 -0.87 -14.18 -22.01
C PHE A 21 -1.00 -12.65 -21.98
N ALA A 22 -0.41 -11.92 -22.94
CA ALA A 22 -0.46 -10.44 -22.96
C ALA A 22 -1.86 -9.84 -23.19
N LYS A 23 -2.84 -10.62 -23.68
CA LYS A 23 -4.15 -10.06 -24.05
C LYS A 23 -5.10 -9.81 -22.88
N GLN A 24 -4.78 -10.21 -21.65
CA GLN A 24 -5.74 -10.18 -20.54
C GLN A 24 -5.29 -9.44 -19.27
N VAL A 25 -4.11 -8.81 -19.25
CA VAL A 25 -3.63 -8.13 -18.04
C VAL A 25 -3.12 -6.72 -18.35
N PRO A 26 -3.85 -5.66 -17.96
CA PRO A 26 -3.30 -4.32 -18.03
C PRO A 26 -2.18 -4.19 -16.98
N LEU A 27 -0.92 -4.07 -17.42
CA LEU A 27 0.22 -3.84 -16.54
C LEU A 27 0.45 -2.36 -16.37
N SER A 28 0.71 -1.88 -15.16
CA SER A 28 1.05 -0.47 -14.98
C SER A 28 2.47 -0.19 -15.46
N VAL A 29 2.63 0.75 -16.37
CA VAL A 29 3.90 1.30 -16.83
C VAL A 29 4.07 2.68 -16.21
N GLU A 30 5.21 2.91 -15.56
CA GLU A 30 5.62 4.19 -15.00
C GLU A 30 6.84 4.72 -15.76
N LEU A 31 6.79 5.98 -16.17
CA LEU A 31 7.87 6.75 -16.76
C LEU A 31 8.36 7.73 -15.69
N ILE A 32 9.61 7.58 -15.30
CA ILE A 32 10.25 8.42 -14.29
C ILE A 32 11.28 9.28 -15.03
N GLY A 33 10.97 10.56 -15.21
CA GLY A 33 11.83 11.50 -15.89
C GLY A 33 13.11 11.76 -15.11
N LEU A 34 14.24 11.67 -15.79
CA LEU A 34 15.52 12.16 -15.31
C LEU A 34 15.48 13.70 -15.32
N LYS A 35 16.10 14.35 -14.34
CA LYS A 35 16.17 15.83 -14.25
C LYS A 35 14.80 16.53 -14.19
N GLN A 36 13.87 16.04 -13.37
CA GLN A 36 12.54 16.65 -13.15
C GLN A 36 11.66 16.74 -14.41
N GLN A 37 11.92 15.94 -15.45
CA GLN A 37 11.17 15.95 -16.71
C GLN A 37 9.74 15.38 -16.60
N GLY A 38 9.32 15.03 -15.38
CA GLY A 38 7.96 14.62 -15.05
C GLY A 38 7.86 13.13 -14.74
N TYR A 39 6.70 12.76 -14.22
CA TYR A 39 6.31 11.37 -13.98
C TYR A 39 5.05 11.11 -14.79
N ALA A 40 4.99 9.97 -15.47
CA ALA A 40 3.77 9.56 -16.16
C ALA A 40 3.52 8.08 -15.95
N ARG A 41 2.26 7.70 -15.78
CA ARG A 41 1.86 6.30 -15.62
C ARG A 41 0.70 6.02 -16.56
N ALA A 42 0.70 4.84 -17.17
CA ALA A 42 -0.48 4.32 -17.85
C ALA A 42 -0.51 2.80 -17.78
N LEU A 43 -1.56 2.21 -18.37
CA LEU A 43 -1.62 0.78 -18.52
C LEU A 43 -0.84 0.37 -19.76
N LEU A 44 -0.36 -0.85 -19.77
CA LEU A 44 0.37 -1.43 -20.88
C LEU A 44 -0.53 -1.45 -22.12
N GLY A 45 -0.05 -0.85 -23.20
CA GLY A 45 -0.84 -0.63 -24.42
C GLY A 45 -1.48 0.76 -24.52
N ASP A 46 -1.51 1.54 -23.45
CA ASP A 46 -1.95 2.93 -23.49
C ASP A 46 -0.87 3.85 -24.06
N GLU A 47 -1.29 4.92 -24.73
CA GLU A 47 -0.42 6.00 -25.18
C GLU A 47 -0.21 7.01 -24.04
N ILE A 48 1.04 7.20 -23.62
CA ILE A 48 1.43 8.15 -22.59
C ILE A 48 2.06 9.38 -23.25
N ARG A 49 1.54 10.56 -22.95
CA ARG A 49 2.12 11.82 -23.43
C ARG A 49 3.08 12.38 -22.39
N VAL A 50 4.35 12.46 -22.74
CA VAL A 50 5.41 13.01 -21.89
C VAL A 50 6.21 14.07 -22.65
N ALA A 51 6.85 14.98 -21.91
CA ALA A 51 7.74 15.96 -22.51
C ALA A 51 8.98 15.26 -23.09
N PRO A 52 9.65 15.82 -24.12
CA PRO A 52 10.93 15.31 -24.57
C PRO A 52 11.94 15.27 -23.41
N GLY A 53 12.66 14.16 -23.25
CA GLY A 53 13.46 13.92 -22.07
C GLY A 53 14.02 12.51 -21.96
N LYS A 54 14.83 12.25 -20.93
CA LYS A 54 15.26 10.90 -20.60
C LYS A 54 14.38 10.33 -19.49
N TYR A 55 13.89 9.11 -19.65
CA TYR A 55 12.99 8.47 -18.70
C TYR A 55 13.45 7.05 -18.37
N PHE A 56 13.35 6.64 -17.11
CA PHE A 56 13.31 5.23 -16.77
C PHE A 56 11.89 4.70 -16.96
N VAL A 57 11.76 3.57 -17.65
CA VAL A 57 10.48 2.87 -17.78
C VAL A 57 10.46 1.76 -16.74
N GLN A 58 9.44 1.76 -15.90
CA GLN A 58 9.24 0.77 -14.84
C GLN A 58 7.89 0.10 -15.01
N LEU A 59 7.89 -1.21 -15.16
CA LEU A 59 6.69 -2.03 -15.23
C LEU A 59 6.38 -2.61 -13.86
N THR A 60 5.17 -2.41 -13.36
CA THR A 60 4.69 -3.10 -12.16
C THR A 60 3.94 -4.36 -12.56
N LEU A 61 4.50 -5.52 -12.21
CA LEU A 61 3.92 -6.84 -12.44
C LEU A 61 2.73 -7.10 -11.50
N PRO A 62 1.86 -8.09 -11.79
CA PRO A 62 0.66 -8.37 -10.98
C PRO A 62 0.95 -8.73 -9.51
N ASN A 63 2.13 -9.28 -9.22
CA ASN A 63 2.57 -9.58 -7.85
C ASN A 63 3.16 -8.36 -7.12
N GLY A 64 3.09 -7.17 -7.72
CA GLY A 64 3.66 -5.93 -7.18
C GLY A 64 5.17 -5.80 -7.39
N ARG A 65 5.85 -6.80 -7.97
CA ARG A 65 7.26 -6.65 -8.34
C ARG A 65 7.39 -5.63 -9.47
N ARG A 66 8.35 -4.73 -9.34
CA ARG A 66 8.70 -3.77 -10.38
C ARG A 66 9.87 -4.27 -11.21
N VAL A 67 9.79 -4.08 -12.51
CA VAL A 67 10.85 -4.37 -13.48
C VAL A 67 11.17 -3.07 -14.17
N THR A 68 12.39 -2.58 -14.00
CA THR A 68 12.87 -1.36 -14.65
C THR A 68 13.62 -1.73 -15.92
N ALA A 69 13.43 -0.95 -16.98
CA ALA A 69 14.25 -1.02 -18.18
C ALA A 69 15.74 -0.85 -17.83
N ASP A 70 16.62 -1.65 -18.44
CA ASP A 70 18.05 -1.62 -18.14
C ASP A 70 18.70 -0.28 -18.50
N GLU A 71 18.17 0.43 -19.50
CA GLU A 71 18.67 1.74 -19.93
C GLU A 71 17.54 2.80 -19.96
N PRO A 72 17.83 4.05 -19.57
CA PRO A 72 16.88 5.15 -19.67
C PRO A 72 16.61 5.49 -21.14
N ILE A 73 15.34 5.61 -21.50
CA ILE A 73 14.90 5.95 -22.85
C ILE A 73 15.00 7.44 -23.08
N SER A 74 15.47 7.86 -24.25
CA SER A 74 15.43 9.27 -24.67
C SER A 74 14.20 9.50 -25.53
N VAL A 75 13.17 10.13 -24.96
CA VAL A 75 11.95 10.54 -25.65
C VAL A 75 12.22 11.84 -26.41
N ILE A 76 12.05 11.81 -27.72
CA ILE A 76 12.28 12.97 -28.60
C ILE A 76 10.94 13.48 -29.15
N GLU A 77 10.81 14.78 -29.37
CA GLU A 77 9.57 15.38 -29.89
C GLU A 77 9.12 14.73 -31.20
N GLY A 78 7.83 14.38 -31.27
CA GLY A 78 7.21 13.73 -32.43
C GLY A 78 7.60 12.26 -32.68
N GLN A 79 8.36 11.62 -31.79
CA GLN A 79 8.70 10.20 -31.92
C GLN A 79 7.89 9.31 -30.98
N THR A 80 7.39 8.20 -31.53
CA THR A 80 6.82 7.10 -30.75
C THR A 80 7.92 6.08 -30.47
N HIS A 81 8.15 5.77 -29.20
CA HIS A 81 9.07 4.71 -28.81
C HIS A 81 8.29 3.51 -28.30
N TYR A 82 8.70 2.31 -28.71
CA TYR A 82 8.16 1.04 -28.28
C TYR A 82 9.14 0.35 -27.33
N PHE A 83 8.64 -0.39 -26.34
CA PHE A 83 9.49 -1.01 -25.33
C PHE A 83 9.04 -2.44 -25.03
N ASP A 84 9.91 -3.40 -25.31
CA ASP A 84 9.69 -4.80 -24.96
C ASP A 84 10.36 -5.12 -23.62
N PHE A 85 9.55 -5.50 -22.63
CA PHE A 85 10.06 -6.06 -21.39
C PHE A 85 10.33 -7.55 -21.58
N PRO A 86 11.57 -8.05 -21.34
CA PRO A 86 11.85 -9.48 -21.36
C PRO A 86 11.22 -10.14 -20.12
N LEU A 87 9.92 -10.45 -20.20
CA LEU A 87 9.18 -11.14 -19.13
C LEU A 87 9.59 -12.61 -18.98
N SER A 88 10.33 -13.17 -19.94
CA SER A 88 10.78 -14.57 -19.94
C SER A 88 11.72 -14.93 -18.79
N LEU A 89 12.35 -13.96 -18.13
CA LEU A 89 13.23 -14.19 -16.97
C LEU A 89 12.47 -14.18 -15.62
N THR A 90 11.14 -14.00 -15.64
CA THR A 90 10.36 -13.80 -14.42
C THR A 90 9.55 -15.00 -13.93
N THR A 91 9.49 -16.06 -14.74
CA THR A 91 8.75 -17.31 -14.49
C THR A 91 9.70 -18.47 -14.19
N GLU A 92 10.40 -18.44 -13.04
CA GLU A 92 10.87 -19.68 -12.45
C GLU A 92 9.77 -20.24 -11.52
N ARG A 93 9.33 -21.48 -11.84
CA ARG A 93 8.36 -22.37 -11.16
C ARG A 93 6.86 -22.18 -11.45
N GLY A 94 6.44 -22.78 -12.57
CA GLY A 94 5.63 -24.00 -12.58
C GLY A 94 4.14 -23.91 -12.22
N ALA A 95 3.29 -23.95 -13.24
CA ALA A 95 2.02 -24.69 -13.24
C ALA A 95 1.50 -24.79 -14.68
N GLU A 96 1.56 -25.99 -15.27
CA GLU A 96 0.76 -26.33 -16.45
C GLU A 96 -0.72 -26.21 -16.10
N THR A 97 -1.49 -25.48 -16.90
CA THR A 97 -2.95 -25.47 -16.81
C THR A 97 -3.55 -25.71 -18.18
N THR A 98 -4.42 -26.71 -18.23
CA THR A 98 -5.23 -27.16 -19.36
C THR A 98 -6.33 -26.14 -19.67
N GLU A 99 -6.52 -25.82 -20.95
CA GLU A 99 -7.59 -24.95 -21.45
C GLU A 99 -9.00 -25.55 -21.27
N PRO A 100 -10.02 -24.74 -20.91
CA PRO A 100 -11.41 -25.04 -21.22
C PRO A 100 -11.93 -24.23 -22.42
N GLN A 101 -12.72 -24.90 -23.27
CA GLN A 101 -13.42 -24.33 -24.42
C GLN A 101 -14.44 -23.26 -24.02
N ALA A 102 -14.49 -22.20 -24.82
CA ALA A 102 -15.44 -21.10 -24.72
C ALA A 102 -16.82 -21.46 -25.31
N ASP A 103 -17.90 -21.05 -24.64
CA ASP A 103 -19.16 -20.79 -25.32
C ASP A 103 -19.98 -19.67 -24.65
N GLN A 104 -20.60 -18.86 -25.52
CA GLN A 104 -21.70 -17.90 -25.36
C GLN A 104 -21.47 -16.55 -24.65
N SER A 105 -21.44 -15.51 -25.48
CA SER A 105 -21.64 -14.10 -25.14
C SER A 105 -23.10 -13.79 -24.80
N VAL A 106 -23.34 -13.19 -23.62
CA VAL A 106 -24.62 -12.56 -23.26
C VAL A 106 -24.44 -11.04 -23.31
N THR A 107 -25.26 -10.37 -24.12
CA THR A 107 -25.36 -8.91 -24.15
C THR A 107 -26.32 -8.44 -23.06
N LEU A 108 -25.87 -7.54 -22.17
CA LEU A 108 -26.71 -6.86 -21.18
C LEU A 108 -26.68 -5.36 -21.44
N GLU A 109 -27.79 -4.81 -21.93
CA GLU A 109 -28.12 -3.39 -21.79
C GLU A 109 -28.68 -3.15 -20.38
N ALA A 110 -28.16 -2.14 -19.67
CA ALA A 110 -28.77 -1.68 -18.43
C ALA A 110 -28.76 -0.14 -18.34
N ALA A 111 -29.97 0.41 -18.18
CA ALA A 111 -30.21 1.79 -17.77
C ALA A 111 -29.95 1.94 -16.25
N PRO A 112 -29.55 3.13 -15.76
CA PRO A 112 -29.22 3.31 -14.34
C PRO A 112 -30.50 3.49 -13.52
N GLY A 113 -30.76 2.55 -12.60
CA GLY A 113 -31.84 2.61 -11.63
C GLY A 113 -31.36 2.21 -10.23
N GLN A 114 -32.22 2.42 -9.22
CA GLN A 114 -32.04 2.23 -7.77
C GLN A 114 -31.36 0.92 -7.28
N ASP A 115 -31.06 -0.01 -8.19
CA ASP A 115 -30.33 -1.25 -7.91
C ASP A 115 -28.83 -1.05 -7.67
N GLN A 116 -28.22 0.07 -8.06
CA GLN A 116 -26.82 0.33 -7.73
C GLN A 116 -26.59 0.51 -6.22
N GLU A 117 -27.54 1.10 -5.48
CA GLU A 117 -27.43 1.24 -4.03
C GLU A 117 -27.65 -0.12 -3.32
N LYS A 118 -28.53 -0.98 -3.86
CA LYS A 118 -28.69 -2.37 -3.37
C LYS A 118 -27.50 -3.26 -3.72
N ALA A 119 -26.91 -3.10 -4.90
CA ALA A 119 -25.71 -3.79 -5.33
C ALA A 119 -24.52 -3.34 -4.48
N ALA A 120 -24.34 -2.04 -4.26
CA ALA A 120 -23.35 -1.49 -3.33
C ALA A 120 -23.59 -1.98 -1.90
N ARG A 121 -24.83 -2.06 -1.42
CA ARG A 121 -25.15 -2.66 -0.11
C ARG A 121 -24.87 -4.17 -0.06
N ARG A 122 -25.11 -4.95 -1.13
CA ARG A 122 -24.74 -6.37 -1.20
C ARG A 122 -23.23 -6.58 -1.31
N PHE A 123 -22.54 -5.69 -2.01
CA PHE A 123 -21.09 -5.69 -2.16
C PHE A 123 -20.39 -5.26 -0.86
N ALA A 124 -21.00 -4.33 -0.13
CA ALA A 124 -20.46 -3.76 1.09
C ALA A 124 -20.93 -4.43 2.39
N ALA A 125 -22.03 -5.18 2.36
CA ALA A 125 -22.46 -6.04 3.47
C ALA A 125 -21.58 -7.30 3.61
N GLY A 126 -20.71 -7.58 2.62
CA GLY A 126 -20.15 -8.90 2.45
C GLY A 126 -21.27 -9.91 2.15
N LEU A 127 -20.94 -11.02 1.49
CA LEU A 127 -21.79 -12.19 1.70
C LEU A 127 -21.77 -12.48 3.21
N PRO A 128 -22.88 -12.91 3.83
CA PRO A 128 -22.85 -13.38 5.21
C PRO A 128 -21.80 -14.48 5.28
N THR A 129 -20.61 -14.13 5.76
CA THR A 129 -19.58 -15.08 6.11
C THR A 129 -20.14 -15.78 7.32
N ASN A 130 -20.69 -16.97 7.13
CA ASN A 130 -21.09 -17.82 8.24
C ASN A 130 -19.93 -17.81 9.25
N GLU A 131 -20.18 -17.22 10.41
CA GLU A 131 -19.21 -16.98 11.49
C GLU A 131 -18.84 -18.33 12.11
N TYR A 132 -18.03 -19.11 11.42
CA TYR A 132 -17.40 -20.27 12.01
C TYR A 132 -16.06 -19.80 12.60
N ALA A 133 -15.93 -19.91 13.92
CA ALA A 133 -14.69 -19.67 14.63
C ALA A 133 -13.55 -20.44 13.94
N VAL A 134 -12.50 -19.71 13.54
CA VAL A 134 -11.30 -20.30 12.98
C VAL A 134 -10.39 -20.65 14.16
N ASP A 135 -10.11 -21.93 14.32
CA ASP A 135 -9.13 -22.38 15.31
C ASP A 135 -7.73 -21.99 14.81
N VAL A 136 -7.20 -20.90 15.36
CA VAL A 136 -5.85 -20.41 15.08
C VAL A 136 -4.92 -20.93 16.15
N GLN A 137 -4.03 -21.84 15.76
CA GLN A 137 -3.01 -22.39 16.65
C GLN A 137 -2.00 -21.31 17.09
N GLY A 138 -1.76 -21.23 18.40
CA GLY A 138 -0.77 -20.34 19.01
C GLY A 138 -1.38 -19.51 20.15
N THR A 139 -0.51 -18.78 20.86
CA THR A 139 -0.93 -17.84 21.90
C THR A 139 -1.30 -16.52 21.24
N LYS A 140 -2.56 -16.13 21.37
CA LYS A 140 -3.07 -14.85 20.87
C LYS A 140 -2.83 -13.78 21.94
N LEU A 141 -2.21 -12.67 21.56
CA LEU A 141 -1.97 -11.54 22.45
C LEU A 141 -2.53 -10.27 21.82
N LEU A 142 -2.93 -9.32 22.65
CA LEU A 142 -3.40 -8.01 22.24
C LEU A 142 -2.45 -6.95 22.78
N TRP A 143 -1.75 -6.27 21.88
CA TRP A 143 -0.84 -5.19 22.23
C TRP A 143 -1.49 -3.83 21.98
N ARG A 144 -1.34 -2.92 22.94
CA ARG A 144 -1.76 -1.51 22.85
C ARG A 144 -0.62 -0.62 23.33
N GLY A 145 -0.11 0.23 22.44
CA GLY A 145 0.99 1.13 22.82
C GLY A 145 1.28 2.17 21.77
N ASP A 146 2.29 2.99 22.03
CA ASP A 146 2.75 4.00 21.08
C ASP A 146 3.72 3.35 20.08
N TRP A 147 3.16 2.90 18.95
CA TRP A 147 3.95 2.28 17.88
C TRP A 147 4.96 3.26 17.27
N ALA A 148 4.65 4.56 17.25
CA ALA A 148 5.55 5.58 16.73
C ALA A 148 6.77 5.74 17.63
N GLN A 149 6.56 5.85 18.95
CA GLN A 149 7.66 5.90 19.91
C GLN A 149 8.49 4.61 19.89
N MET A 150 7.83 3.45 19.87
CA MET A 150 8.51 2.16 19.86
C MET A 150 9.34 1.98 18.58
N TRP A 151 8.81 2.39 17.43
CA TRP A 151 9.54 2.45 16.17
C TRP A 151 10.72 3.43 16.23
N PHE A 152 10.50 4.61 16.79
CA PHE A 152 11.53 5.63 16.94
C PHE A 152 12.69 5.11 17.80
N ASP A 153 12.40 4.61 19.00
CA ASP A 153 13.40 4.04 19.94
C ASP A 153 14.24 2.98 19.23
N ALA A 154 13.57 2.05 18.55
CA ALA A 154 14.22 0.97 17.83
C ALA A 154 15.11 1.49 16.69
N SER A 155 14.64 2.51 15.97
CA SER A 155 15.38 3.13 14.85
C SER A 155 16.64 3.91 15.28
N GLN A 156 16.70 4.37 16.53
CA GLN A 156 17.84 5.11 17.09
C GLN A 156 18.97 4.20 17.58
N SER A 157 18.71 2.91 17.80
CA SER A 157 19.67 1.98 18.41
C SER A 157 20.96 1.78 17.59
N GLY A 158 21.06 2.32 16.37
CA GLY A 158 22.30 2.51 15.61
C GLY A 158 23.05 1.25 15.20
N THR A 159 22.62 0.08 15.67
CA THR A 159 23.24 -1.21 15.40
C THR A 159 22.70 -1.77 14.10
N GLU A 160 23.58 -2.15 13.18
CA GLU A 160 23.25 -2.79 11.88
C GLU A 160 22.64 -4.19 12.02
N SER A 161 22.20 -4.55 13.22
CA SER A 161 21.99 -5.92 13.63
C SER A 161 20.50 -6.21 13.82
N GLN A 162 20.12 -7.45 13.55
CA GLN A 162 18.79 -8.00 13.85
C GLN A 162 18.39 -7.84 15.33
N SER A 163 19.31 -7.45 16.22
CA SER A 163 19.10 -7.22 17.64
C SER A 163 17.92 -6.32 17.98
N TRP A 164 17.76 -5.19 17.29
CA TRP A 164 16.68 -4.26 17.64
C TRP A 164 15.29 -4.82 17.27
N ILE A 165 15.20 -5.65 16.23
CA ILE A 165 13.94 -6.32 15.86
C ILE A 165 13.57 -7.36 16.90
N SER A 166 14.55 -8.10 17.43
CA SER A 166 14.34 -9.00 18.56
C SER A 166 13.91 -8.23 19.81
N GLU A 167 14.56 -7.10 20.12
CA GLU A 167 14.18 -6.26 21.26
C GLU A 167 12.75 -5.69 21.11
N LEU A 168 12.40 -5.22 19.91
CA LEU A 168 11.05 -4.79 19.55
C LEU A 168 10.04 -5.93 19.78
N THR A 169 10.36 -7.12 19.31
CA THR A 169 9.51 -8.30 19.38
C THR A 169 9.31 -8.75 20.83
N GLU A 170 10.37 -8.74 21.63
CA GLU A 170 10.32 -9.03 23.07
C GLU A 170 9.49 -7.99 23.82
N ARG A 171 9.66 -6.70 23.50
CA ARG A 171 8.88 -5.60 24.08
C ARG A 171 7.40 -5.74 23.74
N LEU A 172 7.06 -6.03 22.48
CA LEU A 172 5.69 -6.30 22.04
C LEU A 172 5.03 -7.42 22.85
N VAL A 173 5.70 -8.58 22.97
CA VAL A 173 5.16 -9.72 23.71
C VAL A 173 5.03 -9.41 25.21
N ARG A 174 6.01 -8.72 25.80
CA ARG A 174 6.01 -8.36 27.23
C ARG A 174 4.90 -7.37 27.60
N GLU A 175 4.58 -6.44 26.71
CA GLU A 175 3.55 -5.42 26.92
C GLU A 175 2.16 -5.87 26.48
N ALA A 176 2.03 -7.02 25.79
CA ALA A 176 0.76 -7.52 25.30
C ALA A 176 -0.01 -8.32 26.37
N GLU A 177 -1.33 -8.24 26.29
CA GLU A 177 -2.25 -8.99 27.15
C GLU A 177 -2.65 -10.30 26.47
N VAL A 178 -2.73 -11.40 27.23
CA VAL A 178 -3.22 -12.67 26.68
C VAL A 178 -4.70 -12.54 26.32
N TRP A 179 -5.03 -12.83 25.05
CA TRP A 179 -6.38 -12.78 24.54
C TRP A 179 -6.92 -14.20 24.32
N SER A 180 -8.07 -14.51 24.91
CA SER A 180 -8.60 -15.89 25.03
C SER A 180 -9.87 -16.16 24.19
N ASN A 181 -10.36 -15.18 23.42
CA ASN A 181 -11.56 -15.40 22.61
C ASN A 181 -11.18 -15.97 21.24
N ASP A 182 -11.96 -16.95 20.76
CA ASP A 182 -11.73 -17.62 19.47
C ASP A 182 -12.52 -17.00 18.30
N GLY A 183 -13.00 -15.77 18.47
CA GLY A 183 -13.88 -15.10 17.51
C GLY A 183 -13.40 -13.71 17.11
N THR A 184 -14.38 -12.84 16.86
CA THR A 184 -14.16 -11.45 16.49
C THR A 184 -13.70 -10.62 17.69
N VAL A 185 -12.64 -9.82 17.52
CA VAL A 185 -12.27 -8.75 18.46
C VAL A 185 -12.90 -7.47 17.97
N VAL A 186 -13.65 -6.79 18.84
CA VAL A 186 -14.07 -5.41 18.61
C VAL A 186 -13.09 -4.50 19.33
N ILE A 187 -12.39 -3.66 18.58
CA ILE A 187 -11.39 -2.74 19.10
C ILE A 187 -11.96 -1.34 19.09
N GLN A 188 -12.02 -0.77 20.29
CA GLN A 188 -12.30 0.65 20.50
C GLN A 188 -10.98 1.38 20.64
N ARG A 189 -10.88 2.56 20.01
CA ARG A 189 -9.68 3.38 20.11
C ARG A 189 -9.49 3.88 21.54
N GLU A 190 -8.30 3.61 22.08
CA GLU A 190 -7.74 4.38 23.20
C GLU A 190 -6.93 5.56 22.64
N PRO A 191 -7.00 6.76 23.24
CA PRO A 191 -6.21 7.90 22.79
C PRO A 191 -4.73 7.56 22.64
N ALA A 192 -4.15 7.86 21.48
CA ALA A 192 -2.73 7.74 21.18
C ALA A 192 -2.10 6.32 21.25
N ARG A 193 -2.90 5.24 21.20
CA ARG A 193 -2.36 3.88 21.16
C ARG A 193 -2.66 3.19 19.84
N THR A 194 -1.60 2.75 19.16
CA THR A 194 -1.71 1.76 18.10
C THR A 194 -2.09 0.42 18.72
N THR A 195 -2.99 -0.31 18.06
CA THR A 195 -3.37 -1.64 18.49
C THR A 195 -2.84 -2.66 17.48
N ALA A 196 -2.25 -3.74 17.98
CA ALA A 196 -1.82 -4.86 17.17
C ALA A 196 -2.32 -6.16 17.80
N LEU A 197 -2.83 -7.06 16.96
CA LEU A 197 -3.09 -8.43 17.35
C LEU A 197 -1.80 -9.21 17.11
N LEU A 198 -1.33 -9.91 18.12
CA LEU A 198 -0.13 -10.72 18.03
C LEU A 198 -0.53 -12.19 18.07
N LEU A 199 0.12 -12.99 17.24
CA LEU A 199 0.02 -14.44 17.28
C LEU A 199 1.42 -15.01 17.47
N LEU A 200 1.65 -15.57 18.65
CA LEU A 200 2.89 -16.25 19.01
C LEU A 200 2.70 -17.75 18.79
N LYS A 201 3.42 -18.32 17.82
CA LYS A 201 3.44 -19.76 17.57
C LYS A 201 4.88 -20.24 17.69
N GLU A 202 5.12 -21.13 18.65
CA GLU A 202 6.48 -21.59 18.99
C GLU A 202 7.39 -20.40 19.31
N ASN A 203 8.35 -20.08 18.44
CA ASN A 203 9.28 -18.95 18.58
C ASN A 203 9.11 -17.89 17.49
N GLU A 204 8.00 -17.93 16.77
CA GLU A 204 7.68 -16.98 15.70
C GLU A 204 6.51 -16.10 16.12
N LEU A 205 6.72 -14.78 16.05
CA LEU A 205 5.68 -13.80 16.27
C LEU A 205 5.14 -13.31 14.92
N SER A 206 3.82 -13.33 14.77
CA SER A 206 3.12 -12.52 13.77
C SER A 206 2.44 -11.34 14.45
N ALA A 207 2.61 -10.14 13.91
CA ALA A 207 1.99 -8.92 14.39
C ALA A 207 1.09 -8.32 13.29
N PHE A 208 -0.20 -8.23 13.57
CA PHE A 208 -1.21 -7.68 12.68
C PHE A 208 -1.60 -6.30 13.17
N ILE A 209 -1.21 -5.25 12.44
CA ILE A 209 -1.63 -3.89 12.78
C ILE A 209 -3.14 -3.78 12.57
N ILE A 210 -3.80 -3.01 13.43
CA ILE A 210 -5.25 -2.84 13.38
C ILE A 210 -5.52 -1.36 13.14
N PRO A 211 -5.88 -0.98 11.91
CA PRO A 211 -6.29 0.38 11.62
C PRO A 211 -7.58 0.65 12.38
N PHE A 212 -7.69 1.83 12.97
CA PHE A 212 -8.91 2.28 13.61
C PHE A 212 -9.21 3.71 13.16
N ASP A 213 -10.48 4.08 13.27
CA ASP A 213 -10.99 5.33 12.76
C ASP A 213 -11.41 6.26 13.90
N GLU A 214 -11.38 7.57 13.65
CA GLU A 214 -11.85 8.58 14.61
C GLU A 214 -12.88 9.48 13.95
N ARG A 215 -14.12 9.45 14.48
CA ARG A 215 -15.12 10.49 14.22
C ARG A 215 -15.13 11.44 15.40
N PHE A 216 -15.26 12.75 15.15
CA PHE A 216 -15.41 13.81 16.16
C PHE A 216 -16.24 13.38 17.39
N GLY A 217 -15.58 12.86 18.43
CA GLY A 217 -16.22 12.40 19.67
C GLY A 217 -17.01 11.08 19.58
N VAL A 218 -17.07 10.41 18.43
CA VAL A 218 -17.70 9.08 18.29
C VAL A 218 -16.60 8.04 18.15
N GLN A 219 -16.49 7.16 19.14
CA GLN A 219 -15.62 6.00 19.07
C GLN A 219 -16.14 5.05 17.99
N LEU A 220 -15.47 5.05 16.83
CA LEU A 220 -15.66 4.01 15.84
C LEU A 220 -14.95 2.75 16.31
N THR A 221 -15.58 1.61 16.05
CA THR A 221 -15.03 0.31 16.37
C THR A 221 -14.48 -0.31 15.10
N THR A 222 -13.28 -0.89 15.18
CA THR A 222 -12.80 -1.82 14.17
C THR A 222 -12.98 -3.22 14.69
N SER A 223 -13.76 -4.02 13.97
CA SER A 223 -13.92 -5.43 14.26
C SER A 223 -12.92 -6.21 13.41
N VAL A 224 -12.18 -7.11 14.03
CA VAL A 224 -11.22 -7.98 13.36
C VAL A 224 -11.54 -9.42 13.67
N SER A 225 -11.58 -10.24 12.64
CA SER A 225 -11.83 -11.68 12.76
C SER A 225 -10.77 -12.46 12.00
N TRP A 226 -10.45 -13.64 12.50
CA TRP A 226 -9.55 -14.55 11.78
C TRP A 226 -10.26 -15.10 10.56
N ARG A 227 -9.62 -15.01 9.40
CA ARG A 227 -10.13 -15.58 8.16
C ARG A 227 -9.83 -17.06 8.10
N ARG A 228 -10.82 -17.84 7.67
CA ARG A 228 -10.64 -19.28 7.42
C ARG A 228 -9.83 -19.46 6.15
N VAL A 229 -8.71 -20.17 6.25
CA VAL A 229 -8.02 -20.66 5.05
C VAL A 229 -8.90 -21.78 4.47
N PRO A 230 -9.34 -21.68 3.20
CA PRO A 230 -10.07 -22.75 2.54
C PRO A 230 -9.33 -24.08 2.66
N GLN A 231 -10.06 -25.16 2.96
CA GLN A 231 -9.48 -26.51 2.97
C GLN A 231 -8.87 -26.81 1.59
N GLY A 232 -7.56 -27.04 1.55
CA GLY A 232 -6.81 -27.34 0.32
C GLY A 232 -5.79 -26.27 -0.07
N GLU A 233 -5.84 -25.07 0.52
CA GLU A 233 -4.78 -24.09 0.34
C GLU A 233 -3.58 -24.50 1.23
N THR A 234 -2.44 -24.76 0.60
CA THR A 234 -1.22 -25.21 1.30
C THR A 234 -0.66 -24.15 2.23
N ASP A 235 -1.04 -22.88 2.05
CA ASP A 235 -0.61 -21.79 2.89
C ASP A 235 -1.63 -21.57 4.03
N SER A 236 -1.52 -22.36 5.09
CA SER A 236 -2.35 -22.28 6.29
C SER A 236 -2.05 -21.04 7.15
N ARG A 237 -1.58 -19.95 6.54
CA ARG A 237 -1.20 -18.74 7.25
C ARG A 237 -2.46 -18.03 7.75
N PRO A 238 -2.51 -17.68 9.04
CA PRO A 238 -3.62 -16.93 9.58
C PRO A 238 -3.63 -15.53 8.95
N SER A 239 -4.81 -15.09 8.55
CA SER A 239 -5.06 -13.75 8.03
C SER A 239 -6.24 -13.13 8.76
N LEU A 240 -6.35 -11.80 8.72
CA LEU A 240 -7.44 -11.07 9.36
C LEU A 240 -8.40 -10.50 8.31
N ASP A 241 -9.69 -10.63 8.59
CA ASP A 241 -10.74 -9.82 7.99
C ASP A 241 -11.02 -8.62 8.90
N TYR A 242 -11.02 -7.44 8.29
CA TYR A 242 -11.23 -6.15 8.96
C TYR A 242 -12.60 -5.61 8.57
N ASP A 243 -13.40 -5.25 9.56
CA ASP A 243 -14.58 -4.41 9.41
C ASP A 243 -14.32 -3.07 10.09
N LEU A 244 -14.18 -2.03 9.26
CA LEU A 244 -13.89 -0.65 9.66
C LEU A 244 -15.17 0.13 10.03
N GLY A 245 -16.30 -0.56 10.19
CA GLY A 245 -17.58 0.06 10.59
C GLY A 245 -18.27 0.86 9.47
N SER A 246 -17.75 0.80 8.26
CA SER A 246 -18.28 1.50 7.09
C SER A 246 -18.20 0.61 5.86
N ALA A 247 -19.38 0.26 5.33
CA ALA A 247 -19.56 -0.43 4.06
C ALA A 247 -18.66 0.12 2.94
N LYS A 248 -18.66 1.44 2.76
CA LYS A 248 -17.87 2.11 1.72
C LYS A 248 -16.36 2.00 1.98
N THR A 249 -15.94 2.20 3.22
CA THR A 249 -14.53 2.08 3.64
C THR A 249 -14.03 0.63 3.45
N ASN A 250 -14.84 -0.37 3.83
CA ASN A 250 -14.53 -1.79 3.65
C ASN A 250 -14.44 -2.17 2.16
N ALA A 251 -15.31 -1.62 1.32
CA ALA A 251 -15.24 -1.82 -0.13
C ALA A 251 -13.91 -1.30 -0.70
N PHE A 252 -13.45 -0.13 -0.26
CA PHE A 252 -12.16 0.44 -0.65
C PHE A 252 -10.97 -0.35 -0.08
N LEU A 253 -11.05 -0.85 1.15
CA LEU A 253 -10.04 -1.77 1.68
C LEU A 253 -9.94 -3.03 0.80
N GLY A 254 -11.08 -3.60 0.43
CA GLY A 254 -11.17 -4.73 -0.50
C GLY A 254 -10.61 -4.42 -1.89
N PHE A 255 -10.83 -3.20 -2.40
CA PHE A 255 -10.23 -2.72 -3.65
C PHE A 255 -8.70 -2.72 -3.56
N ILE A 256 -8.14 -2.12 -2.50
CA ILE A 256 -6.70 -2.07 -2.31
C ILE A 256 -6.11 -3.48 -2.17
N ARG A 257 -6.85 -4.40 -1.54
CA ARG A 257 -6.45 -5.80 -1.32
C ARG A 257 -6.41 -6.67 -2.56
N ARG A 258 -7.45 -6.61 -3.40
CA ARG A 258 -7.51 -7.41 -4.64
C ARG A 258 -6.62 -6.85 -5.76
N GLY A 259 -6.01 -5.68 -5.54
CA GLY A 259 -5.29 -4.94 -6.56
C GLY A 259 -6.23 -4.36 -7.62
N GLU A 260 -5.67 -3.52 -8.49
CA GLU A 260 -6.39 -2.77 -9.53
C GLU A 260 -7.16 -3.70 -10.50
N ARG A 261 -6.68 -4.94 -10.70
CA ARG A 261 -7.10 -5.87 -11.76
C ARG A 261 -8.54 -6.36 -11.66
N ALA A 262 -8.95 -6.90 -10.52
CA ALA A 262 -10.25 -7.59 -10.40
C ALA A 262 -11.46 -6.63 -10.46
N MET A 263 -11.24 -5.32 -10.31
CA MET A 263 -12.30 -4.32 -10.26
C MET A 263 -12.24 -3.27 -11.36
N ALA A 264 -11.10 -3.02 -12.00
CA ALA A 264 -11.06 -2.23 -13.23
C ALA A 264 -11.95 -2.87 -14.33
N GLU A 265 -12.14 -4.19 -14.26
CA GLU A 265 -13.09 -4.93 -15.11
C GLU A 265 -14.56 -4.71 -14.73
N GLN A 266 -14.86 -4.28 -13.50
CA GLN A 266 -16.23 -4.21 -12.95
C GLN A 266 -16.75 -2.79 -12.69
N LEU A 267 -15.87 -1.81 -12.48
CA LEU A 267 -16.23 -0.42 -12.20
C LEU A 267 -15.58 0.50 -13.24
N SER A 268 -16.35 1.47 -13.76
CA SER A 268 -15.75 2.55 -14.53
C SER A 268 -14.77 3.32 -13.65
N LEU A 269 -13.57 3.60 -14.17
CA LEU A 269 -12.56 4.40 -13.46
C LEU A 269 -13.13 5.72 -12.95
N GLN A 270 -14.06 6.32 -13.69
CA GLN A 270 -14.78 7.52 -13.29
C GLN A 270 -15.61 7.33 -12.01
N SER A 271 -16.41 6.25 -11.92
CA SER A 271 -17.22 6.01 -10.71
C SER A 271 -16.34 5.72 -9.49
N LEU A 272 -15.23 4.98 -9.68
CA LEU A 272 -14.27 4.73 -8.62
C LEU A 272 -13.60 6.03 -8.14
N SER A 273 -13.19 6.88 -9.08
CA SER A 273 -12.62 8.20 -8.81
C SER A 273 -13.60 9.07 -8.00
N GLU A 274 -14.84 9.21 -8.44
CA GLU A 274 -15.87 9.99 -7.75
C GLU A 274 -16.10 9.49 -6.32
N GLN A 275 -16.19 8.17 -6.12
CA GLN A 275 -16.34 7.58 -4.79
C GLN A 275 -15.11 7.80 -3.90
N ALA A 276 -13.90 7.79 -4.49
CA ALA A 276 -12.65 8.04 -3.79
C ALA A 276 -12.52 9.51 -3.37
N HIS A 277 -12.93 10.44 -4.24
CA HIS A 277 -13.06 11.87 -3.95
C HIS A 277 -13.99 12.12 -2.78
N GLU A 278 -15.17 11.49 -2.77
CA GLU A 278 -16.11 11.58 -1.66
C GLU A 278 -15.52 11.09 -0.33
N LEU A 279 -14.77 9.97 -0.34
CA LEU A 279 -14.09 9.48 0.87
C LEU A 279 -12.99 10.44 1.35
N ALA A 280 -12.16 10.95 0.43
CA ALA A 280 -11.10 11.90 0.74
C ALA A 280 -11.66 13.25 1.27
N PHE A 281 -12.78 13.70 0.71
CA PHE A 281 -13.51 14.86 1.19
C PHE A 281 -14.05 14.64 2.60
N GLY A 282 -14.66 13.46 2.84
CA GLY A 282 -15.22 12.98 4.10
C GLY A 282 -14.21 12.63 5.20
N LYS A 283 -12.95 13.10 5.14
CA LYS A 283 -11.92 12.88 6.19
C LYS A 283 -12.35 13.26 7.61
N SER A 284 -13.29 14.20 7.73
CA SER A 284 -13.91 14.60 8.99
C SER A 284 -14.76 13.48 9.60
N GLU A 285 -15.30 12.62 8.76
CA GLU A 285 -16.09 11.46 9.13
C GLU A 285 -15.27 10.18 9.22
N SER A 286 -14.19 10.05 8.46
CA SER A 286 -13.39 8.81 8.47
C SER A 286 -11.98 9.10 7.98
N PRO A 287 -11.03 9.42 8.88
CA PRO A 287 -9.61 9.49 8.55
C PRO A 287 -9.11 8.26 7.78
N ILE A 288 -9.56 7.06 8.16
CA ILE A 288 -9.19 5.82 7.45
C ILE A 288 -9.85 5.73 6.08
N GLY A 289 -11.14 6.06 5.96
CA GLY A 289 -11.82 6.15 4.68
C GLY A 289 -11.14 7.12 3.72
N ALA A 290 -10.78 8.31 4.21
CA ALA A 290 -10.04 9.30 3.44
C ALA A 290 -8.66 8.81 3.02
N THR A 291 -7.94 8.11 3.90
CA THR A 291 -6.65 7.48 3.60
C THR A 291 -6.77 6.46 2.47
N LEU A 292 -7.76 5.55 2.55
CA LEU A 292 -8.01 4.56 1.50
C LEU A 292 -8.43 5.23 0.18
N GLY A 293 -9.30 6.25 0.22
CA GLY A 293 -9.70 7.03 -0.95
C GLY A 293 -8.49 7.71 -1.61
N LEU A 294 -7.62 8.35 -0.84
CA LEU A 294 -6.41 8.99 -1.34
C LEU A 294 -5.39 7.99 -1.90
N TYR A 295 -5.26 6.78 -1.31
CA TYR A 295 -4.46 5.73 -1.92
C TYR A 295 -4.99 5.34 -3.31
N VAL A 296 -6.32 5.23 -3.46
CA VAL A 296 -6.93 4.95 -4.77
C VAL A 296 -6.67 6.07 -5.76
N LEU A 297 -6.91 7.33 -5.38
CA LEU A 297 -6.68 8.49 -6.25
C LEU A 297 -5.21 8.61 -6.70
N LEU A 298 -4.27 8.41 -5.78
CA LEU A 298 -2.85 8.37 -6.13
C LEU A 298 -2.52 7.19 -7.06
N ARG A 299 -3.12 6.01 -6.88
CA ARG A 299 -2.89 4.85 -7.75
C ARG A 299 -3.38 5.10 -9.18
N ILE A 300 -4.54 5.72 -9.35
CA ILE A 300 -5.09 6.09 -10.67
C ILE A 300 -4.51 7.40 -11.23
N ASN A 301 -3.46 7.93 -10.60
CA ASN A 301 -2.74 9.13 -11.01
C ASN A 301 -3.57 10.42 -11.05
N GLU A 302 -4.59 10.54 -10.21
CA GLU A 302 -5.37 11.78 -10.05
C GLU A 302 -4.72 12.73 -9.04
N VAL A 303 -3.48 13.15 -9.34
CA VAL A 303 -2.65 13.95 -8.43
C VAL A 303 -3.15 15.39 -8.31
N ASP A 304 -3.58 16.01 -9.42
CA ASP A 304 -3.93 17.44 -9.49
C ASP A 304 -5.09 17.84 -8.58
N ARG A 305 -5.94 16.89 -8.18
CA ARG A 305 -7.17 17.15 -7.43
C ARG A 305 -7.06 16.87 -5.94
N VAL A 306 -5.97 16.26 -5.48
CA VAL A 306 -5.86 15.77 -4.09
C VAL A 306 -5.04 16.65 -3.17
N GLU A 307 -4.41 17.74 -3.67
CA GLU A 307 -3.53 18.59 -2.86
C GLU A 307 -4.14 19.02 -1.52
N PRO A 308 -5.34 19.66 -1.50
CA PRO A 308 -5.86 20.20 -0.25
C PRO A 308 -6.18 19.07 0.72
N TRP A 309 -6.50 17.87 0.22
CA TRP A 309 -6.89 16.74 1.06
C TRP A 309 -5.68 16.03 1.66
N THR A 310 -4.61 15.83 0.89
CA THR A 310 -3.38 15.24 1.44
C THR A 310 -2.78 16.13 2.52
N GLN A 311 -2.74 17.46 2.31
CA GLN A 311 -2.25 18.40 3.32
C GLN A 311 -3.16 18.43 4.56
N ASN A 312 -4.48 18.45 4.37
CA ASN A 312 -5.41 18.45 5.51
C ASN A 312 -5.36 17.14 6.30
N LEU A 313 -5.25 15.99 5.63
CA LEU A 313 -5.13 14.69 6.30
C LEU A 313 -3.87 14.68 7.18
N TYR A 314 -2.73 15.07 6.62
CA TYR A 314 -1.47 15.18 7.34
C TYR A 314 -1.54 16.15 8.54
N ASN A 315 -2.09 17.35 8.34
CA ASN A 315 -2.14 18.36 9.40
C ASN A 315 -3.10 18.00 10.55
N ARG A 316 -4.22 17.34 10.26
CA ARG A 316 -5.28 17.06 11.26
C ARG A 316 -5.07 15.74 11.99
N PHE A 317 -4.42 14.77 11.35
CA PHE A 317 -4.27 13.42 11.89
C PHE A 317 -2.79 13.06 11.97
N SER A 318 -2.02 13.84 12.75
CA SER A 318 -0.59 13.60 12.99
C SER A 318 -0.31 12.23 13.64
N TRP A 319 -1.32 11.62 14.26
CA TRP A 319 -1.28 10.26 14.79
C TRP A 319 -1.38 9.17 13.73
N LEU A 320 -1.76 9.51 12.49
CA LEU A 320 -1.97 8.55 11.39
C LEU A 320 -0.73 8.53 10.48
N PRO A 321 0.12 7.49 10.55
CA PRO A 321 1.40 7.50 9.82
C PRO A 321 1.20 7.45 8.29
N ASP A 322 0.11 6.84 7.82
CA ASP A 322 -0.26 6.80 6.40
C ASP A 322 -0.52 8.19 5.80
N ALA A 323 -0.96 9.16 6.61
CA ALA A 323 -1.17 10.53 6.15
C ALA A 323 0.14 11.19 5.70
N LEU A 324 1.25 10.93 6.40
CA LEU A 324 2.58 11.37 6.00
C LEU A 324 3.01 10.67 4.70
N ALA A 325 2.84 9.34 4.61
CA ALA A 325 3.22 8.58 3.41
C ALA A 325 2.47 9.06 2.15
N ILE A 326 1.17 9.32 2.27
CA ILE A 326 0.34 9.89 1.20
C ILE A 326 0.82 11.29 0.82
N ARG A 327 1.14 12.15 1.80
CA ARG A 327 1.60 13.52 1.52
C ARG A 327 2.97 13.52 0.85
N VAL A 328 3.91 12.69 1.30
CA VAL A 328 5.23 12.50 0.66
C VAL A 328 5.06 12.07 -0.79
N GLU A 329 4.20 11.07 -1.05
CA GLU A 329 3.97 10.58 -2.41
C GLU A 329 3.34 11.64 -3.30
N TYR A 330 2.34 12.37 -2.80
CA TYR A 330 1.72 13.48 -3.51
C TYR A 330 2.77 14.55 -3.89
N LEU A 331 3.52 15.05 -2.91
CA LEU A 331 4.52 16.11 -3.14
C LEU A 331 5.56 15.69 -4.17
N ALA A 332 6.05 14.45 -4.07
CA ALA A 332 7.00 13.89 -5.01
C ALA A 332 6.43 13.78 -6.44
N ARG A 333 5.15 13.43 -6.61
CA ARG A 333 4.50 13.37 -7.93
C ARG A 333 4.19 14.74 -8.52
N SER A 334 3.90 15.72 -7.68
CA SER A 334 3.67 17.11 -8.10
C SER A 334 4.96 17.88 -8.38
N GLY A 335 6.13 17.24 -8.26
CA GLY A 335 7.44 17.86 -8.49
C GLY A 335 8.00 18.67 -7.31
N ASP A 336 7.29 18.73 -6.18
CA ASP A 336 7.78 19.35 -4.94
C ASP A 336 8.64 18.36 -4.13
N HIS A 337 9.77 17.98 -4.73
CA HIS A 337 10.71 17.02 -4.15
C HIS A 337 11.34 17.53 -2.85
N LYS A 338 11.55 18.84 -2.73
CA LYS A 338 12.13 19.44 -1.53
C LYS A 338 11.22 19.25 -0.32
N SER A 339 9.94 19.60 -0.44
CA SER A 339 8.97 19.36 0.64
C SER A 339 8.79 17.88 0.95
N ALA A 340 8.84 17.01 -0.07
CA ALA A 340 8.78 15.56 0.13
C ALA A 340 9.97 15.04 0.96
N VAL A 341 11.18 15.53 0.67
CA VAL A 341 12.40 15.21 1.44
C VAL A 341 12.28 15.69 2.88
N ASP A 342 11.79 16.91 3.10
CA ASP A 342 11.62 17.46 4.46
C ASP A 342 10.64 16.62 5.30
N LEU A 343 9.56 16.12 4.70
CA LEU A 343 8.66 15.18 5.39
C LEU A 343 9.29 13.81 5.62
N LEU A 344 10.07 13.30 4.68
CA LEU A 344 10.77 12.03 4.87
C LEU A 344 11.72 12.09 6.07
N ARG A 345 12.43 13.20 6.28
CA ARG A 345 13.34 13.39 7.43
C ARG A 345 12.67 13.19 8.80
N ILE A 346 11.36 13.38 8.89
CA ILE A 346 10.60 13.18 10.13
C ILE A 346 9.73 11.91 10.10
N ALA A 347 9.78 11.09 9.04
CA ALA A 347 8.92 9.92 8.89
C ALA A 347 9.06 8.90 10.03
N ASN A 348 10.27 8.75 10.60
CA ASN A 348 10.50 7.88 11.75
C ASN A 348 9.83 8.37 13.05
N LEU A 349 9.50 9.66 13.15
CA LEU A 349 8.79 10.24 14.29
C LEU A 349 7.28 9.95 14.23
N CYS A 350 6.74 9.67 13.04
CA CYS A 350 5.33 9.39 12.85
C CYS A 350 4.99 7.89 12.98
N GLY A 351 5.99 7.01 13.10
CA GLY A 351 5.82 5.56 13.09
C GLY A 351 5.64 4.97 11.69
N GLY A 352 5.49 3.65 11.63
CA GLY A 352 5.27 2.94 10.36
C GLY A 352 3.81 3.03 9.88
N PRO A 353 3.56 3.30 8.57
CA PRO A 353 2.24 3.19 7.95
C PRO A 353 1.49 1.90 8.32
N TRP A 354 0.18 2.01 8.53
CA TRP A 354 -0.71 0.89 8.82
C TRP A 354 -1.10 0.14 7.56
N PHE A 355 -1.03 0.76 6.39
CA PHE A 355 -1.26 0.11 5.11
C PHE A 355 0.06 -0.13 4.37
N ARG A 356 0.16 -1.29 3.72
CA ARG A 356 1.32 -1.67 2.91
C ARG A 356 1.62 -0.65 1.80
N SER A 357 0.59 -0.01 1.25
CA SER A 357 0.75 1.06 0.26
C SER A 357 1.60 2.22 0.78
N GLY A 358 1.36 2.64 2.03
CA GLY A 358 2.14 3.70 2.67
C GLY A 358 3.58 3.29 2.88
N MET A 359 3.83 2.05 3.34
CA MET A 359 5.19 1.51 3.48
C MET A 359 5.95 1.54 2.16
N ASN A 360 5.30 1.11 1.07
CA ASN A 360 5.90 1.10 -0.26
C ASN A 360 6.22 2.51 -0.74
N TYR A 361 5.30 3.47 -0.60
CA TYR A 361 5.55 4.87 -0.99
C TYR A 361 6.77 5.44 -0.26
N LEU A 362 6.87 5.23 1.06
CA LEU A 362 8.04 5.70 1.82
C LEU A 362 9.33 5.04 1.34
N LEU A 363 9.35 3.72 1.18
CA LEU A 363 10.52 2.98 0.73
C LEU A 363 10.98 3.39 -0.68
N ASP A 364 10.04 3.54 -1.60
CA ASP A 364 10.30 3.92 -2.98
C ASP A 364 10.92 5.32 -3.04
N ARG A 365 10.34 6.28 -2.31
CA ARG A 365 10.84 7.67 -2.30
C ARG A 365 12.18 7.80 -1.57
N LEU A 366 12.37 7.06 -0.48
CA LEU A 366 13.67 6.98 0.17
C LEU A 366 14.73 6.34 -0.74
N ALA A 367 14.37 5.31 -1.50
CA ALA A 367 15.29 4.72 -2.47
C ALA A 367 15.65 5.72 -3.57
N LEU A 368 14.64 6.33 -4.20
CA LEU A 368 14.82 7.33 -5.25
C LEU A 368 15.77 8.44 -4.81
N TYR A 369 15.47 9.12 -3.69
CA TYR A 369 16.27 10.26 -3.25
C TYR A 369 17.67 9.89 -2.74
N VAL A 370 17.84 8.67 -2.23
CA VAL A 370 19.17 8.17 -1.84
C VAL A 370 20.03 7.84 -3.06
N ASP A 371 19.40 7.36 -4.14
CA ASP A 371 20.08 6.86 -5.33
C ASP A 371 20.30 7.95 -6.42
N LEU A 372 19.76 9.18 -6.24
CA LEU A 372 20.02 10.33 -7.14
C LEU A 372 21.51 10.67 -7.23
N GLU A 373 21.95 11.29 -8.33
CA GLU A 373 23.32 11.82 -8.45
C GLU A 373 23.54 13.07 -7.57
N GLU A 374 24.79 13.43 -7.30
CA GLU A 374 25.12 14.54 -6.38
C GLU A 374 24.56 15.89 -6.85
N ASP A 375 24.62 16.17 -8.15
CA ASP A 375 24.07 17.39 -8.75
C ASP A 375 22.54 17.43 -8.64
N GLU A 376 21.86 16.31 -8.93
CA GLU A 376 20.41 16.19 -8.80
C GLU A 376 19.93 16.34 -7.34
N ARG A 377 20.69 15.81 -6.38
CA ARG A 377 20.43 15.98 -4.95
C ARG A 377 20.54 17.44 -4.54
N ALA A 378 21.57 18.14 -5.01
CA ALA A 378 21.77 19.55 -4.71
C ALA A 378 20.61 20.41 -5.22
N ASP A 379 20.09 20.12 -6.41
CA ASP A 379 18.96 20.85 -7.02
C ASP A 379 17.67 20.77 -6.19
N ILE A 380 17.45 19.66 -5.47
CA ILE A 380 16.28 19.48 -4.59
C ILE A 380 16.60 19.72 -3.11
N GLY A 381 17.79 20.24 -2.79
CA GLY A 381 18.19 20.63 -1.44
C GLY A 381 18.58 19.48 -0.51
N ILE A 382 18.99 18.32 -1.03
CA ILE A 382 19.52 17.21 -0.25
C ILE A 382 21.01 17.45 0.02
N THR A 383 21.36 17.79 1.26
CA THR A 383 22.76 17.90 1.72
C THR A 383 23.33 16.53 2.15
N PRO A 384 24.65 16.40 2.35
CA PRO A 384 25.25 15.19 2.91
C PRO A 384 24.65 14.75 4.26
N GLU A 385 24.24 15.69 5.11
CA GLU A 385 23.60 15.34 6.39
C GLU A 385 22.17 14.80 6.17
N VAL A 386 21.47 15.31 5.16
CA VAL A 386 20.15 14.81 4.77
C VAL A 386 20.28 13.42 4.15
N ILE A 387 21.26 13.17 3.28
CA ILE A 387 21.44 11.84 2.66
C ILE A 387 21.73 10.76 3.71
N ASP A 388 22.52 11.06 4.73
CA ASP A 388 22.78 10.13 5.84
C ASP A 388 21.50 9.81 6.62
N THR A 389 20.67 10.83 6.84
CA THR A 389 19.36 10.67 7.50
C THR A 389 18.43 9.78 6.69
N LEU A 390 18.26 10.07 5.39
CA LEU A 390 17.40 9.28 4.50
C LEU A 390 17.93 7.85 4.33
N SER A 391 19.24 7.67 4.23
CA SER A 391 19.88 6.36 4.13
C SER A 391 19.63 5.49 5.37
N ARG A 392 19.70 6.10 6.56
CA ARG A 392 19.37 5.41 7.82
C ARG A 392 17.90 5.00 7.86
N GLN A 393 17.00 5.90 7.48
CA GLN A 393 15.56 5.60 7.42
C GLN A 393 15.25 4.49 6.40
N ARG A 394 15.81 4.56 5.18
CA ARG A 394 15.68 3.53 4.14
C ARG A 394 16.13 2.17 4.67
N ARG A 395 17.28 2.13 5.35
CA ARG A 395 17.83 0.91 5.96
C ARG A 395 16.87 0.34 7.00
N ASN A 396 16.40 1.15 7.93
CA ASN A 396 15.50 0.73 9.01
C ASN A 396 14.15 0.22 8.46
N LEU A 397 13.54 0.96 7.52
CA LEU A 397 12.32 0.53 6.85
C LEU A 397 12.52 -0.77 6.05
N ARG A 398 13.64 -0.91 5.32
CA ARG A 398 13.97 -2.15 4.60
C ARG A 398 14.11 -3.34 5.54
N LEU A 399 14.74 -3.14 6.70
CA LEU A 399 14.93 -4.21 7.69
C LEU A 399 13.58 -4.74 8.17
N ILE A 400 12.62 -3.87 8.51
CA ILE A 400 11.31 -4.34 8.96
C ILE A 400 10.46 -4.91 7.82
N CYS A 401 10.60 -4.38 6.59
CA CYS A 401 9.85 -4.85 5.44
C CYS A 401 10.22 -6.28 5.02
N ARG A 402 11.34 -6.82 5.51
CA ARG A 402 11.66 -8.26 5.37
C ARG A 402 10.62 -9.16 6.04
N TYR A 403 9.93 -8.65 7.06
CA TYR A 403 8.89 -9.35 7.79
C TYR A 403 7.49 -8.98 7.31
N LEU A 404 7.35 -7.96 6.45
CA LEU A 404 6.05 -7.51 5.96
C LEU A 404 5.46 -8.56 5.01
N ASP A 405 4.25 -9.02 5.29
CA ASP A 405 3.52 -9.94 4.42
C ASP A 405 3.07 -9.22 3.14
N PRO A 406 3.56 -9.61 1.95
CA PRO A 406 3.17 -8.97 0.70
C PRO A 406 1.71 -9.26 0.31
N ALA A 407 1.10 -10.32 0.85
CA ALA A 407 -0.28 -10.70 0.54
C ALA A 407 -1.31 -9.85 1.29
N GLU A 408 -0.90 -9.19 2.38
CA GLU A 408 -1.80 -8.39 3.20
C GLU A 408 -1.82 -6.92 2.77
N THR A 409 -2.98 -6.28 2.98
CA THR A 409 -3.17 -4.86 2.68
C THR A 409 -2.82 -3.98 3.86
N VAL A 410 -3.26 -4.42 5.03
CA VAL A 410 -2.86 -3.86 6.30
C VAL A 410 -1.51 -4.46 6.65
N CYS A 411 -0.61 -3.64 7.19
CA CYS A 411 0.72 -4.07 7.58
C CYS A 411 0.63 -5.24 8.56
N THR A 412 1.05 -6.40 8.07
CA THR A 412 1.14 -7.65 8.81
C THR A 412 2.58 -8.07 8.78
N PHE A 413 3.21 -8.16 9.95
CA PHE A 413 4.59 -8.61 10.09
C PHE A 413 4.58 -10.07 10.51
N ARG A 414 5.30 -10.93 9.79
CA ARG A 414 5.39 -12.38 10.06
C ARG A 414 6.80 -12.79 10.37
N ASN A 415 6.94 -13.91 11.07
CA ASN A 415 8.22 -14.54 11.39
C ASN A 415 9.16 -13.58 12.12
N LEU A 416 8.60 -12.68 12.95
CA LEU A 416 9.39 -11.80 13.77
C LEU A 416 10.14 -12.66 14.81
N PRO A 417 11.47 -12.51 14.93
CA PRO A 417 12.28 -13.37 15.78
C PRO A 417 11.98 -13.11 17.25
N PHE A 418 11.43 -14.11 17.94
CA PHE A 418 11.19 -14.05 19.39
C PHE A 418 12.11 -15.04 20.11
N ARG A 419 12.89 -14.54 21.08
CA ARG A 419 13.81 -15.36 21.90
C ARG A 419 13.29 -15.60 23.32
N GLY A 420 12.20 -14.94 23.69
CA GLY A 420 11.64 -15.05 25.04
C GLY A 420 10.96 -16.38 25.29
N VAL A 421 10.66 -16.65 26.56
CA VAL A 421 9.74 -17.72 26.92
C VAL A 421 8.33 -17.18 26.67
N ALA A 422 7.51 -17.93 25.92
CA ALA A 422 6.11 -17.57 25.73
C ALA A 422 5.46 -17.33 27.10
N PRO A 423 4.65 -16.26 27.29
CA PRO A 423 4.00 -16.00 28.56
C PRO A 423 3.15 -17.22 28.92
N THR A 424 3.63 -18.02 29.88
CA THR A 424 2.86 -19.11 30.46
C THR A 424 1.67 -18.48 31.15
N THR A 425 0.46 -18.91 30.76
CA THR A 425 -0.84 -18.45 31.23
C THR A 425 -0.73 -17.87 32.63
N ILE A 426 -0.69 -16.54 32.74
CA ILE A 426 -0.71 -15.88 34.05
C ILE A 426 -2.04 -16.30 34.66
N SER A 427 -1.98 -17.18 35.66
CA SER A 427 -3.11 -17.53 36.51
C SER A 427 -3.70 -16.21 37.00
N LYS A 428 -4.85 -15.81 36.44
CA LYS A 428 -5.57 -14.60 36.87
C LYS A 428 -5.88 -14.80 38.36
N HIS A 429 -5.18 -14.06 39.21
CA HIS A 429 -5.53 -13.87 40.62
C HIS A 429 -6.58 -12.79 40.76
#